data_AF-T1FD33-F1
#
_entry.id   AF-T1FD33-F1
#
_cell.length_a   1.000
_cell.length_b   1.000
_cell.length_c   1.000
_cell.angle_alpha   90.00
_cell.angle_beta   90.00
_cell.angle_gamma   90.00
#
_symmetry.space_group_name_H-M   'P 1'
#
loop_
_entity.id
_entity.type
_entity.pdbx_description
1 polymer ?
#
loop_
_entity_poly.entity_id
_entity_poly.type
_entity_poly.pdbx_seq_one_letter_code
_entity_poly.pdbx_strand_id
1 'polypeptide(L)'
;MVRGHLYRYEAVLLRDRFDQNKNECDMVKAKQMLEDGEKELFENLHPQPFKFPNSPGGIAFEREVYYPDWMLDMWHPLERLQYPEYFKKREQRKLEYIDRWEKKYGKAEMNDGH
;
A
#
# COMPACT_ATOMS: atom_id res chain seq x y z
N MET A 1 13.07 -25.96 -1.39
CA MET A 1 11.82 -26.13 -2.17
C MET A 1 10.71 -26.44 -1.19
N VAL A 2 9.74 -25.54 -1.02
CA VAL A 2 8.61 -25.75 -0.10
C VAL A 2 7.79 -26.93 -0.62
N ARG A 3 7.66 -27.99 0.18
CA ARG A 3 6.83 -29.14 -0.15
C ARG A 3 5.36 -28.76 0.06
N GLY A 4 4.68 -28.38 -1.02
CA GLY A 4 3.32 -27.82 -0.95
C GLY A 4 2.31 -28.69 -0.19
N HIS A 5 2.43 -30.02 -0.26
CA HIS A 5 1.54 -30.93 0.48
C HIS A 5 1.74 -30.88 2.00
N LEU A 6 2.99 -30.76 2.49
CA LEU A 6 3.27 -30.63 3.93
C LEU A 6 2.73 -29.32 4.48
N TYR A 7 2.98 -28.22 3.76
CA TYR A 7 2.43 -26.91 4.12
C TYR A 7 0.90 -26.96 4.22
N ARG A 8 0.22 -27.57 3.25
CA ARG A 8 -1.24 -27.68 3.26
C ARG A 8 -1.75 -28.50 4.44
N TYR A 9 -1.09 -29.60 4.77
CA TYR A 9 -1.44 -30.43 5.93
C TYR A 9 -1.31 -29.64 7.25
N GLU A 10 -0.16 -29.02 7.49
CA GLU A 10 0.10 -28.23 8.70
C GLU A 10 -0.82 -27.00 8.80
N ALA A 11 -1.09 -26.31 7.68
CA ALA A 11 -2.00 -25.17 7.65
C ALA A 11 -3.44 -25.56 8.01
N VAL A 12 -3.90 -26.75 7.62
CA VAL A 12 -5.23 -27.25 7.99
C VAL A 12 -5.29 -27.59 9.47
N LEU A 13 -4.25 -28.23 10.04
CA LEU A 13 -4.18 -28.49 11.49
C LEU A 13 -4.17 -27.19 12.30
N LEU A 14 -3.41 -26.19 11.86
CA LEU A 14 -3.38 -24.88 12.51
C LEU A 14 -4.76 -24.22 12.44
N ARG A 15 -5.44 -24.28 11.30
CA ARG A 15 -6.79 -23.74 11.15
C ARG A 15 -7.80 -24.43 12.07
N ASP A 16 -7.73 -25.75 12.20
CA ASP A 16 -8.58 -26.51 13.12
C ASP A 16 -8.41 -26.05 14.58
N ARG A 17 -7.18 -25.78 15.03
CA ARG A 17 -6.91 -25.19 16.36
C ARG A 17 -7.63 -23.86 16.57
N PHE A 18 -7.65 -22.99 15.56
CA PHE A 18 -8.39 -21.72 15.63
C PHE A 18 -9.91 -21.94 15.63
N ASP A 19 -10.40 -22.87 14.81
CA ASP A 19 -11.84 -23.15 14.71
C ASP A 19 -12.38 -23.78 16.01
N GLN A 20 -11.60 -24.60 16.72
CA GLN A 20 -11.96 -25.15 18.05
C GLN A 20 -12.19 -24.06 19.11
N ASN A 21 -11.44 -22.94 19.04
CA ASN A 21 -11.50 -21.85 20.02
C ASN A 21 -12.32 -20.63 19.54
N LYS A 22 -12.98 -20.74 18.38
CA LYS A 22 -13.72 -19.64 17.75
C LYS A 22 -14.89 -19.10 18.58
N ASN A 23 -15.53 -19.98 19.35
CA ASN A 23 -16.77 -19.66 20.07
C ASN A 23 -16.52 -19.36 21.56
N GLU A 24 -15.30 -19.00 21.96
CA GLU A 24 -15.02 -18.59 23.34
C GLU A 24 -15.72 -17.26 23.64
N CYS A 25 -16.58 -17.23 24.66
CA CYS A 25 -17.33 -16.04 25.04
C CYS A 25 -16.60 -15.20 26.10
N ASP A 26 -15.69 -15.79 26.87
CA ASP A 26 -14.93 -15.06 27.87
C ASP A 26 -13.79 -14.25 27.24
N MET A 27 -13.93 -12.93 27.29
CA MET A 27 -12.96 -11.98 26.72
C MET A 27 -11.61 -11.98 27.45
N VAL A 28 -11.58 -12.31 28.75
CA VAL A 28 -10.32 -12.37 29.50
C VAL A 28 -9.50 -13.56 29.03
N LYS A 29 -10.17 -14.72 28.92
CA LYS A 29 -9.56 -15.95 28.40
C LYS A 29 -9.17 -15.80 26.93
N ALA A 30 -10.00 -15.17 26.10
CA ALA A 30 -9.67 -14.91 24.70
C ALA A 30 -8.42 -14.04 24.54
N LYS A 31 -8.27 -13.01 25.36
CA LYS A 31 -7.06 -12.17 25.37
C LYS A 31 -5.83 -12.97 25.78
N GLN A 32 -5.94 -13.78 26.83
CA GLN A 32 -4.81 -14.63 27.27
C GLN A 32 -4.40 -15.63 26.19
N MET A 33 -5.35 -16.28 25.52
CA MET A 33 -5.06 -17.19 24.40
C MET A 33 -4.40 -16.48 23.22
N LEU A 34 -4.74 -15.20 22.98
CA LEU A 34 -4.10 -14.39 21.95
C LEU A 34 -2.64 -14.07 22.32
N GLU A 35 -2.38 -13.64 23.56
CA GLU A 35 -1.02 -13.38 24.06
C GLU A 35 -0.14 -14.65 24.00
N ASP A 36 -0.69 -15.80 24.41
CA ASP A 36 -0.01 -17.09 24.33
C ASP A 36 0.28 -17.50 22.88
N GLY A 37 -0.66 -17.24 21.96
CA GLY A 37 -0.50 -17.51 20.53
C GLY A 37 0.53 -16.61 19.85
N GLU A 38 0.59 -15.33 20.21
CA GLU A 38 1.63 -14.41 19.73
C GLU A 38 3.02 -14.83 20.21
N LYS A 39 3.13 -15.33 21.44
CA LYS A 39 4.38 -15.88 21.98
C LYS A 39 4.82 -17.15 21.24
N GLU A 40 3.90 -18.09 21.02
CA GLU A 40 4.16 -19.31 20.22
C GLU A 40 4.63 -18.95 18.80
N LEU A 41 4.00 -17.95 18.17
CA LEU A 41 4.38 -17.47 16.85
C LEU A 41 5.78 -16.87 16.84
N PHE A 42 6.13 -16.06 17.84
CA PHE A 42 7.43 -15.42 17.93
C PHE A 42 8.56 -16.43 18.12
N GLU A 43 8.37 -17.43 18.98
CA GLU A 43 9.36 -18.48 19.24
C GLU A 43 9.61 -19.37 18.01
N ASN A 44 8.58 -19.62 17.20
CA ASN A 44 8.66 -20.48 16.02
C ASN A 44 8.84 -19.72 14.69
N LEU A 45 9.02 -18.39 14.74
CA LEU A 45 9.11 -17.57 13.55
C LEU A 45 10.37 -17.92 12.74
N HIS A 46 10.20 -18.14 11.43
CA HIS A 46 11.35 -18.37 10.57
C HIS A 46 12.21 -17.10 10.46
N PRO A 47 13.56 -17.18 10.61
CA PRO A 47 14.43 -15.99 10.58
C PRO A 47 14.33 -15.15 9.29
N GLN A 48 14.00 -15.78 8.15
CA GLN A 48 13.84 -15.10 6.87
C GLN A 48 12.48 -15.43 6.25
N PRO A 49 11.38 -14.81 6.73
CA PRO A 49 10.05 -15.10 6.21
C PRO A 49 9.94 -14.78 4.73
N PHE A 50 9.10 -15.52 4.02
CA PHE A 50 8.79 -15.23 2.62
C PHE A 50 8.08 -13.87 2.53
N LYS A 51 8.63 -12.96 1.73
CA LYS A 51 8.05 -11.65 1.44
C LYS A 51 7.74 -11.55 -0.05
N PHE A 52 6.59 -10.95 -0.37
CA PHE A 52 6.23 -10.71 -1.76
C PHE A 52 7.19 -9.68 -2.37
N PRO A 53 7.55 -9.79 -3.66
CA PRO A 53 8.57 -8.95 -4.27
C PRO A 53 8.36 -7.45 -4.06
N ASN A 54 7.12 -6.97 -4.22
CA ASN A 54 6.78 -5.55 -4.15
C ASN A 54 6.30 -5.11 -2.76
N SER A 55 6.23 -6.02 -1.78
CA SER A 55 5.88 -5.67 -0.41
C SER A 55 7.08 -5.06 0.33
N PRO A 56 6.88 -4.27 1.40
CA PRO A 56 7.98 -3.73 2.20
C PRO A 56 8.99 -4.80 2.62
N GLY A 57 10.26 -4.58 2.29
CA GLY A 57 11.35 -5.53 2.54
C GLY A 57 11.39 -6.75 1.60
N GLY A 58 10.56 -6.76 0.55
CA GLY A 58 10.69 -7.65 -0.60
C GLY A 58 11.83 -7.21 -1.53
N ILE A 59 12.27 -8.12 -2.42
CA ILE A 59 13.43 -7.89 -3.29
C ILE A 59 13.22 -6.79 -4.34
N ALA A 60 11.98 -6.50 -4.71
CA ALA A 60 11.61 -5.50 -5.71
C ALA A 60 10.85 -4.32 -5.08
N PHE A 61 10.88 -4.18 -3.76
CA PHE A 61 10.25 -3.07 -3.07
C PHE A 61 10.89 -1.75 -3.53
N GLU A 62 10.06 -0.81 -3.98
CA GLU A 62 10.49 0.50 -4.49
C GLU A 62 11.56 0.43 -5.58
N ARG A 63 11.61 -0.67 -6.34
CA ARG A 63 12.57 -0.83 -7.44
C ARG A 63 12.31 0.19 -8.56
N GLU A 64 11.04 0.54 -8.77
CA GLU A 64 10.64 1.55 -9.75
C GLU A 64 10.50 2.91 -9.07
N VAL A 65 11.25 3.89 -9.59
CA VAL A 65 11.21 5.26 -9.09
C VAL A 65 9.98 5.97 -9.66
N TYR A 66 9.17 6.55 -8.79
CA TYR A 66 8.06 7.40 -9.18
C TYR A 66 8.56 8.84 -9.40
N TYR A 67 8.45 9.34 -10.64
CA TYR A 67 8.68 10.75 -10.93
C TYR A 67 7.37 11.52 -10.80
N PRO A 68 7.33 12.63 -10.03
CA PRO A 68 6.12 13.40 -9.89
C PRO A 68 5.74 14.10 -11.20
N ASP A 69 4.44 14.17 -11.51
CA ASP A 69 3.94 14.73 -12.78
C ASP A 69 4.41 16.16 -13.04
N TRP A 70 4.46 17.01 -12.01
CA TRP A 70 4.88 18.42 -12.13
C TRP A 70 6.30 18.59 -12.67
N MET A 71 7.15 17.56 -12.60
CA MET A 71 8.50 17.59 -13.17
C MET A 71 8.50 17.87 -14.68
N LEU A 72 7.44 17.44 -15.38
CA LEU A 72 7.28 17.66 -16.82
C LEU A 72 7.05 19.14 -17.19
N ASP A 73 6.74 20.00 -16.22
CA ASP A 73 6.59 21.46 -16.46
C ASP A 73 7.93 22.17 -16.56
N MET A 74 9.00 21.54 -16.05
CA MET A 74 10.37 22.05 -16.12
C MET A 74 11.04 21.81 -17.48
N TRP A 75 10.40 21.07 -18.39
CA TRP A 75 10.97 20.70 -19.69
C TRP A 75 11.16 21.91 -20.60
N HIS A 76 12.26 21.92 -21.35
CA HIS A 76 12.54 22.99 -22.29
C HIS A 76 11.44 23.01 -23.39
N PRO A 77 11.00 24.19 -23.89
CA PRO A 77 9.96 24.25 -24.91
C PRO A 77 10.21 23.34 -26.13
N LEU A 78 11.47 23.19 -26.56
CA LEU A 78 11.82 22.30 -27.67
C LEU A 78 11.53 20.82 -27.37
N GLU A 79 11.73 20.36 -26.14
CA GLU A 79 11.43 19.00 -25.70
C GLU A 79 9.91 18.77 -25.61
N ARG A 80 9.17 19.80 -25.20
CA ARG A 80 7.70 19.77 -25.16
C ARG A 80 7.09 19.70 -26.57
N LEU A 81 7.70 20.38 -27.54
CA LEU A 81 7.29 20.35 -28.94
C LEU A 81 7.45 18.98 -29.60
N GLN A 82 8.28 18.09 -29.05
CA GLN A 82 8.38 16.70 -29.51
C GLN A 82 7.08 15.91 -29.25
N TYR A 83 6.28 16.30 -28.25
CA TYR A 83 5.07 15.59 -27.83
C TYR A 83 3.84 16.52 -27.76
N PRO A 84 3.43 17.14 -28.88
CA PRO A 84 2.44 18.21 -28.88
C PRO A 84 1.05 17.76 -28.37
N GLU A 85 0.60 16.58 -28.78
CA GLU A 85 -0.71 16.03 -28.38
C GLU A 85 -0.77 15.68 -26.88
N TYR A 86 0.35 15.22 -26.32
CA TYR A 86 0.43 14.89 -24.89
C TYR A 86 0.32 16.16 -24.04
N PHE A 87 1.12 17.19 -24.35
CA PHE A 87 1.10 18.45 -23.60
C PHE A 87 -0.22 19.20 -23.77
N LYS A 88 -0.85 19.17 -24.94
CA LYS A 88 -2.19 19.75 -25.15
C LYS A 88 -3.25 19.12 -24.23
N LYS A 89 -3.29 17.78 -24.13
CA LYS A 89 -4.20 17.06 -23.22
C LYS A 89 -3.87 17.32 -21.75
N ARG A 90 -2.59 17.48 -21.42
CA ARG A 90 -2.14 17.74 -20.05
C ARG A 90 -2.59 19.12 -19.57
N GLU A 91 -2.45 20.16 -20.38
CA GLU A 91 -2.94 21.51 -20.03
C GLU A 91 -4.45 21.54 -19.84
N GLN A 92 -5.22 20.82 -20.66
CA GLN A 92 -6.66 20.66 -20.42
C GLN A 92 -6.96 20.04 -19.05
N ARG A 93 -6.26 18.95 -18.67
CA ARG A 93 -6.46 18.29 -17.37
C ARG A 93 -6.06 19.17 -16.18
N LYS A 94 -5.07 20.05 -16.33
CA LYS A 94 -4.70 21.02 -15.29
C LYS A 94 -5.84 22.01 -15.03
N LEU A 95 -6.46 22.53 -16.08
CA LEU A 95 -7.63 23.40 -15.96
C LEU A 95 -8.81 22.67 -15.29
N GLU A 96 -9.09 21.43 -15.70
CA GLU A 96 -10.11 20.58 -15.06
C GLU A 96 -9.81 20.27 -13.59
N TYR A 97 -8.52 20.19 -13.21
CA TYR A 97 -8.13 20.03 -11.81
C TYR A 97 -8.43 21.29 -11.00
N ILE A 98 -8.08 22.47 -11.53
CA ILE A 98 -8.35 23.77 -10.88
C ILE A 98 -9.86 23.97 -10.71
N ASP A 99 -10.67 23.74 -11.74
CA ASP A 99 -12.14 23.85 -11.67
C ASP A 99 -12.73 22.91 -10.60
N ARG A 100 -12.29 21.65 -10.57
CA ARG A 100 -12.72 20.68 -9.54
C ARG A 100 -12.28 21.10 -8.14
N TRP A 101 -11.09 21.69 -8.00
CA TRP A 101 -10.59 22.19 -6.73
C TRP A 101 -11.42 23.36 -6.22
N GLU A 102 -11.65 24.38 -7.07
CA GLU A 102 -12.48 25.54 -6.75
C GLU A 102 -13.91 25.13 -6.39
N LYS A 103 -14.48 24.15 -7.10
CA LYS A 103 -15.81 23.62 -6.79
C LYS A 103 -15.87 22.91 -5.44
N LYS A 104 -14.81 22.18 -5.05
CA LYS A 104 -14.78 21.39 -3.82
C LYS A 104 -14.46 22.22 -2.58
N TYR A 105 -13.54 23.18 -2.70
CA TYR A 105 -13.01 23.93 -1.56
C TYR A 105 -13.35 25.41 -1.58
N GLY A 106 -14.04 25.89 -2.63
CA GLY A 106 -14.25 27.32 -2.87
C GLY A 106 -13.02 27.96 -3.53
N LYS A 107 -13.18 29.21 -4.01
CA LYS A 107 -12.05 30.02 -4.43
C LYS A 107 -11.27 30.44 -3.18
N ALA A 108 -9.94 30.35 -3.23
CA ALA A 108 -9.10 30.89 -2.17
C ALA A 108 -9.39 32.39 -2.06
N GLU A 109 -9.80 32.85 -0.88
CA GLU A 109 -9.93 34.28 -0.63
C GLU A 109 -8.54 34.90 -0.69
N MET A 110 -8.35 35.90 -1.54
CA MET A 110 -7.14 36.71 -1.58
C MET A 110 -7.11 37.61 -0.35
N ASN A 111 -6.79 37.04 0.81
CA ASN A 111 -6.35 37.83 1.95
C ASN A 111 -4.86 38.12 1.74
N ASP A 112 -4.58 39.14 0.91
CA ASP A 112 -3.26 39.75 0.78
C ASP A 112 -2.94 40.50 2.09
N GLY A 113 -2.67 39.73 3.13
CA GLY A 113 -2.19 40.19 4.43
C GLY A 113 -0.70 39.92 4.55
N HIS A 114 0.09 40.63 3.74
CA HIS A 114 1.50 40.87 4.00
C HIS A 114 1.72 42.36 4.18
#